data_AF-A0A3B9V9M4-F1
#
_entry.id   AF-A0A3B9V9M4-F1
#
_cell.length_a   1.000
_cell.length_b   1.000
_cell.length_c   1.000
_cell.angle_alpha   90.00
_cell.angle_beta   90.00
_cell.angle_gamma   90.00
#
_symmetry.space_group_name_H-M   'P 1'
#
loop_
_entity.id
_entity.type
_entity.pdbx_description
1 polymer ?
#
loop_
_entity_poly.entity_id
_entity_poly.type
_entity_poly.pdbx_seq_one_letter_code
_entity_poly.pdbx_strand_id
1 'polypeptide(L)'
;MPEFRYAKGRIMESLAFITKEVDEFESEYKLKTWEEYSSDNKLQKLIDRTIENILTAVIEVCGVVLTENNIEAESYPDVMKKLGGFFGFSKKEIETLANFAIQRNRLAHRYLNFRWQVARFYMENKDILKKLINSIYDYEKSRR
;
A
#
# COMPACT_ATOMS: atom_id res chain seq x y z
N MET A 1 -19.24 25.93 -0.25
CA MET A 1 -18.33 24.82 -0.61
C MET A 1 -19.09 23.53 -0.36
N PRO A 2 -19.24 22.63 -1.35
CA PRO A 2 -19.96 21.38 -1.12
C PRO A 2 -19.17 20.58 -0.07
N GLU A 3 -19.82 20.27 1.05
CA GLU A 3 -19.26 19.43 2.10
C GLU A 3 -18.77 18.11 1.49
N PHE A 4 -17.54 17.69 1.82
CA PHE A 4 -16.85 16.48 1.36
C PHE A 4 -17.52 15.16 1.83
N ARG A 5 -18.85 15.06 1.83
CA ARG A 5 -19.59 13.83 2.20
C ARG A 5 -19.34 12.65 1.25
N TYR A 6 -18.78 12.89 0.06
CA TYR A 6 -18.47 11.86 -0.94
C TYR A 6 -17.18 11.07 -0.63
N ALA A 7 -16.33 11.49 0.32
CA ALA A 7 -15.08 10.79 0.66
C ALA A 7 -15.23 9.72 1.75
N LYS A 8 -16.14 9.91 2.73
CA LYS A 8 -16.31 9.03 3.89
C LYS A 8 -16.66 7.56 3.57
N GLY A 9 -17.43 7.32 2.51
CA GLY A 9 -17.75 5.95 2.07
C GLY A 9 -16.56 5.23 1.42
N ARG A 10 -15.64 6.00 0.82
CA ARG A 10 -14.59 5.47 -0.07
C ARG A 10 -13.44 4.81 0.68
N ILE A 11 -13.13 5.24 1.91
CA ILE A 11 -12.07 4.58 2.70
C ILE A 11 -12.42 3.12 2.95
N MET A 12 -13.64 2.82 3.39
CA MET A 12 -14.06 1.44 3.67
C MET A 12 -14.13 0.57 2.41
N GLU A 13 -14.61 1.12 1.29
CA GLU A 13 -14.62 0.42 0.00
C GLU A 13 -13.20 0.12 -0.49
N SER A 14 -12.29 1.11 -0.40
CA SER A 14 -10.89 0.92 -0.73
C SER A 14 -10.20 -0.09 0.19
N LEU A 15 -10.50 -0.08 1.49
CA LEU A 15 -9.99 -1.09 2.43
C LEU A 15 -10.48 -2.49 2.06
N ALA A 16 -11.75 -2.66 1.69
CA ALA A 16 -12.27 -3.95 1.24
C ALA A 16 -11.58 -4.44 -0.03
N PHE A 17 -11.31 -3.54 -0.99
CA PHE A 17 -10.51 -3.84 -2.18
C PHE A 17 -9.07 -4.25 -1.80
N ILE A 18 -8.40 -3.48 -0.95
CA ILE A 18 -7.04 -3.78 -0.49
C ILE A 18 -6.99 -5.15 0.19
N THR A 19 -7.95 -5.46 1.07
CA THR A 19 -8.02 -6.77 1.75
C THR A 19 -8.11 -7.90 0.74
N LYS A 20 -8.96 -7.78 -0.29
CA LYS A 20 -9.07 -8.81 -1.33
C LYS A 20 -7.77 -9.04 -2.08
N GLU A 21 -7.07 -7.97 -2.46
CA GLU A 21 -5.78 -8.08 -3.17
C GLU A 21 -4.69 -8.68 -2.27
N VAL A 22 -4.68 -8.31 -0.98
CA VAL A 22 -3.78 -8.91 0.02
C VAL A 22 -4.06 -10.40 0.19
N ASP A 23 -5.33 -10.80 0.26
CA ASP A 23 -5.74 -12.20 0.38
C ASP A 23 -5.33 -13.03 -0.85
N GLU A 24 -5.49 -12.48 -2.06
CA GLU A 24 -4.98 -13.09 -3.30
C GLU A 24 -3.47 -13.28 -3.22
N PHE A 25 -2.73 -12.25 -2.81
CA PHE A 25 -1.27 -12.35 -2.68
C PHE A 25 -0.85 -13.41 -1.65
N GLU A 26 -1.52 -13.46 -0.49
CA GLU A 26 -1.21 -14.41 0.58
C GLU A 26 -1.56 -15.86 0.24
N SER A 27 -2.56 -16.08 -0.61
CA SER A 27 -2.97 -17.42 -1.03
C SER A 27 -2.16 -17.93 -2.21
N GLU A 28 -1.95 -17.09 -3.23
CA GLU A 28 -1.40 -17.53 -4.52
C GLU A 28 0.11 -17.28 -4.66
N TYR A 29 0.64 -16.22 -4.06
CA TYR A 29 1.95 -15.67 -4.46
C TYR A 29 3.01 -15.65 -3.36
N LYS A 30 2.65 -15.63 -2.07
CA LYS A 30 3.59 -15.38 -0.96
C LYS A 30 4.78 -16.35 -0.85
N LEU A 31 4.63 -17.56 -1.39
CA LEU A 31 5.66 -18.63 -1.31
C LEU A 31 6.46 -18.78 -2.60
N LYS A 32 6.17 -17.95 -3.62
CA LYS A 32 6.82 -18.05 -4.93
C LYS A 32 8.29 -17.67 -4.83
N THR A 33 9.15 -18.47 -5.47
CA THR A 33 10.59 -18.20 -5.54
C THR A 33 10.96 -17.35 -6.75
N TRP A 34 12.21 -16.89 -6.80
CA TRP A 34 12.75 -16.19 -7.96
C TRP A 34 12.70 -17.06 -9.23
N GLU A 35 12.98 -18.35 -9.11
CA GLU A 35 13.01 -19.29 -10.21
C GLU A 35 11.60 -19.47 -10.81
N GLU A 36 10.57 -19.64 -9.97
CA GLU A 36 9.17 -19.69 -10.42
C GLU A 36 8.75 -18.37 -11.09
N TYR A 37 9.07 -17.23 -10.44
CA TYR A 37 8.73 -15.91 -10.95
C TYR A 37 9.40 -15.58 -12.29
N SER A 38 10.67 -15.94 -12.47
CA SER A 38 11.46 -15.59 -13.66
C SER A 38 11.19 -16.52 -14.84
N SER A 39 10.71 -17.74 -14.60
CA SER A 39 10.40 -18.72 -15.64
C SER A 39 8.97 -18.60 -16.19
N ASP A 40 8.07 -17.89 -15.51
CA ASP A 40 6.67 -17.70 -15.92
C ASP A 40 6.31 -16.20 -16.06
N ASN A 41 6.23 -15.74 -17.32
CA ASN A 41 5.84 -14.36 -17.66
C ASN A 41 4.42 -13.97 -17.22
N LYS A 42 3.50 -14.94 -17.13
CA LYS A 42 2.12 -14.68 -16.67
C LYS A 42 2.13 -14.48 -15.17
N LEU A 43 2.77 -15.39 -14.43
CA LEU A 43 2.95 -15.28 -12.99
C LEU A 43 3.65 -13.97 -12.61
N GLN A 44 4.70 -13.59 -13.36
CA GLN A 44 5.40 -12.33 -13.18
C GLN A 44 4.44 -11.13 -13.17
N LYS A 45 3.60 -11.04 -14.21
CA LYS A 45 2.65 -9.92 -14.38
C LYS A 45 1.58 -9.92 -13.30
N LEU A 46 1.11 -11.09 -12.87
CA LEU A 46 0.12 -11.21 -11.81
C LEU A 46 0.70 -10.69 -10.49
N ILE A 47 1.86 -11.19 -10.08
CA ILE A 47 2.55 -10.75 -8.85
C ILE A 47 2.81 -9.23 -8.87
N ASP A 48 3.41 -8.74 -9.96
CA ASP A 48 3.72 -7.32 -10.12
C ASP A 48 2.44 -6.46 -10.00
N ARG A 49 1.35 -6.89 -10.66
CA ARG A 49 0.10 -6.13 -10.69
C ARG A 49 -0.62 -6.14 -9.35
N THR A 50 -0.69 -7.28 -8.68
CA THR A 50 -1.30 -7.39 -7.34
C THR A 50 -0.57 -6.48 -6.34
N ILE A 51 0.77 -6.49 -6.33
CA ILE A 51 1.53 -5.58 -5.45
C ILE A 51 1.27 -4.11 -5.84
N GLU A 52 1.30 -3.77 -7.13
CA GLU A 52 1.03 -2.41 -7.60
C GLU A 52 -0.36 -1.93 -7.16
N ASN A 53 -1.39 -2.77 -7.30
CA ASN A 53 -2.77 -2.47 -6.89
C ASN A 53 -2.86 -2.20 -5.38
N ILE A 54 -2.29 -3.08 -4.56
CA ILE A 54 -2.27 -2.94 -3.09
C ILE A 54 -1.62 -1.62 -2.71
N LEU A 55 -0.41 -1.36 -3.20
CA LEU A 55 0.34 -0.18 -2.81
C LEU A 55 -0.31 1.11 -3.32
N THR A 56 -0.90 1.09 -4.51
CA THR A 56 -1.60 2.26 -5.06
C THR A 56 -2.81 2.61 -4.20
N ALA A 57 -3.69 1.63 -3.94
CA ALA A 57 -4.88 1.85 -3.14
C ALA A 57 -4.55 2.27 -1.70
N VAL A 58 -3.51 1.67 -1.07
CA VAL A 58 -3.06 2.08 0.27
C VAL A 58 -2.62 3.54 0.24
N ILE A 59 -1.74 3.94 -0.68
CA ILE A 59 -1.24 5.33 -0.76
C ILE A 59 -2.38 6.33 -0.97
N GLU A 60 -3.38 5.98 -1.79
CA GLU A 60 -4.55 6.83 -2.02
C GLU A 60 -5.37 7.01 -0.74
N VAL A 61 -5.70 5.92 -0.04
CA VAL A 61 -6.41 5.97 1.25
C VAL A 61 -5.60 6.78 2.27
N CYS A 62 -4.29 6.61 2.30
CA CYS A 62 -3.41 7.41 3.16
C CYS A 62 -3.54 8.91 2.89
N GLY A 63 -3.53 9.29 1.61
CA GLY A 63 -3.72 10.69 1.20
C GLY A 63 -5.09 11.24 1.59
N VAL A 64 -6.16 10.43 1.47
CA VAL A 64 -7.51 10.83 1.91
C VAL A 64 -7.53 11.09 3.42
N VAL A 65 -6.99 10.18 4.23
CA VAL A 65 -6.93 10.36 5.69
C VAL A 65 -6.17 11.63 6.05
N LEU A 66 -4.99 11.88 5.46
CA LEU A 66 -4.24 13.10 5.74
C LEU A 66 -5.01 14.37 5.35
N THR A 67 -5.63 14.37 4.17
CA THR A 67 -6.42 15.51 3.67
C THR A 67 -7.60 15.82 4.59
N GLU A 68 -8.32 14.80 5.07
CA GLU A 68 -9.43 14.97 6.01
C GLU A 68 -9.01 15.54 7.37
N ASN A 69 -7.72 15.40 7.72
CA ASN A 69 -7.14 15.98 8.93
C ASN A 69 -6.35 17.27 8.66
N ASN A 70 -6.50 17.88 7.48
CA ASN A 70 -5.77 19.09 7.05
C ASN A 70 -4.24 18.95 7.13
N ILE A 71 -3.72 17.75 6.86
CA ILE A 71 -2.29 17.48 6.77
C ILE A 71 -1.91 17.43 5.30
N GLU A 72 -1.15 18.41 4.84
CA GLU A 72 -0.65 18.46 3.47
C GLU A 72 0.52 17.48 3.29
N ALA A 73 0.64 16.87 2.11
CA ALA A 73 1.77 16.03 1.74
C ALA A 73 2.20 16.33 0.29
N GLU A 74 3.51 16.34 0.05
CA GLU A 74 4.09 16.83 -1.21
C GLU A 74 4.35 15.71 -2.22
N SER A 75 4.40 14.46 -1.76
CA SER A 75 4.71 13.29 -2.58
C SER A 75 4.18 12.00 -1.95
N TYR A 76 4.12 10.91 -2.71
CA TYR A 76 3.68 9.62 -2.15
C TYR A 76 4.55 9.10 -0.99
N PRO A 77 5.89 9.17 -1.03
CA PRO A 77 6.70 8.86 0.15
C PRO A 77 6.37 9.76 1.34
N ASP A 78 6.13 11.06 1.12
CA ASP A 78 5.76 12.00 2.18
C ASP A 78 4.39 11.68 2.78
N VAL A 79 3.40 11.31 1.95
CA VAL A 79 2.09 10.79 2.41
C VAL A 79 2.28 9.62 3.38
N MET A 80 3.09 8.64 2.99
CA MET A 80 3.34 7.46 3.83
C MET A 80 4.08 7.81 5.12
N LYS A 81 5.04 8.75 5.08
CA LYS A 81 5.76 9.21 6.28
C LYS A 81 4.85 9.93 7.26
N LYS A 82 4.10 10.92 6.76
CA LYS A 82 3.18 11.73 7.56
C LYS A 82 2.09 10.87 8.19
N LEU A 83 1.55 9.91 7.46
CA LEU A 83 0.55 9.01 8.02
C LEU A 83 1.13 8.04 9.06
N GLY A 84 2.33 7.50 8.83
CA GLY A 84 3.02 6.71 9.84
C GLY A 84 3.26 7.51 11.13
N GLY A 85 3.63 8.79 11.01
CA GLY A 85 3.73 9.71 12.15
C GLY A 85 2.38 9.96 12.84
N PHE A 86 1.32 10.18 12.06
CA PHE A 86 -0.04 10.40 12.55
C PHE A 86 -0.56 9.22 13.39
N PHE A 87 -0.25 7.99 13.00
CA PHE A 87 -0.62 6.79 13.76
C PHE A 87 0.44 6.31 14.77
N GLY A 88 1.51 7.09 15.00
CA GLY A 88 2.51 6.77 16.04
C GLY A 88 3.41 5.58 15.73
N PHE A 89 3.69 5.30 14.46
CA PHE A 89 4.66 4.27 14.06
C PHE A 89 6.08 4.67 14.45
N SER A 90 6.95 3.67 14.65
CA SER A 90 8.37 3.92 14.92
C SER A 90 9.07 4.54 13.71
N LYS A 91 10.19 5.24 13.94
CA LYS A 91 11.00 5.85 12.86
C LYS A 91 11.39 4.83 11.78
N LYS A 92 11.72 3.58 12.17
CA LYS A 92 12.08 2.51 11.24
C LYS A 92 10.88 2.09 10.37
N GLU A 93 9.70 1.95 10.98
CA GLU A 93 8.48 1.62 10.24
C GLU A 93 8.09 2.75 9.28
N ILE A 94 8.18 4.02 9.72
CA ILE A 94 7.92 5.21 8.89
C ILE A 94 8.79 5.23 7.63
N GLU A 95 10.09 4.98 7.76
CA GLU A 95 10.97 4.91 6.58
C GLU A 95 10.62 3.72 5.68
N THR A 96 10.18 2.59 6.26
CA THR A 96 9.73 1.43 5.49
C THR A 96 8.43 1.74 4.71
N LEU A 97 7.48 2.42 5.34
CA LEU A 97 6.27 2.93 4.71
C LEU A 97 6.57 3.87 3.54
N ALA A 98 7.53 4.78 3.70
CA ALA A 98 8.00 5.63 2.61
C ALA A 98 8.58 4.82 1.45
N ASN A 99 9.36 3.77 1.76
CA ASN A 99 9.97 2.89 0.76
C ASN A 99 8.93 2.08 -0.03
N PHE A 100 7.77 1.75 0.55
CA PHE A 100 6.66 1.16 -0.20
C PHE A 100 6.18 2.07 -1.34
N ALA A 101 6.06 3.38 -1.11
CA ALA A 101 5.70 4.32 -2.17
C ALA A 101 6.75 4.37 -3.31
N ILE A 102 8.03 4.26 -2.96
CA ILE A 102 9.12 4.16 -3.95
C ILE A 102 8.99 2.86 -4.75
N GLN A 103 8.70 1.73 -4.10
CA GLN A 103 8.52 0.45 -4.78
C GLN A 103 7.32 0.46 -5.72
N ARG A 104 6.20 1.07 -5.32
CA ARG A 104 5.05 1.24 -6.21
C ARG A 104 5.43 2.01 -7.47
N ASN A 105 6.19 3.10 -7.33
CA ASN A 105 6.67 3.87 -8.49
C ASN A 105 7.54 3.01 -9.41
N ARG A 106 8.36 2.11 -8.86
CA ARG A 106 9.19 1.21 -9.66
C ARG A 106 8.35 0.26 -10.54
N LEU A 107 7.26 -0.27 -9.99
CA LEU A 107 6.31 -1.12 -10.73
C LEU A 107 5.55 -0.33 -11.79
N ALA A 108 4.98 0.82 -11.42
CA ALA A 108 4.17 1.66 -12.30
C ALA A 108 4.97 2.16 -13.52
N HIS A 109 6.22 2.57 -13.33
CA HIS A 109 7.12 2.99 -14.41
C HIS A 109 7.79 1.83 -15.16
N ARG A 110 7.43 0.58 -14.85
CA ARG A 110 7.90 -0.64 -15.53
C ARG A 110 9.42 -0.76 -15.57
N TYR A 111 10.12 -0.38 -14.51
CA TYR A 111 11.56 -0.62 -14.42
C TYR A 111 11.83 -2.14 -14.32
N LEU A 112 12.03 -2.79 -15.47
CA LEU A 112 12.09 -4.25 -15.62
C LEU A 112 13.12 -4.91 -14.69
N ASN A 113 14.25 -4.23 -14.44
CA ASN A 113 15.34 -4.76 -13.62
C ASN A 113 15.03 -4.82 -12.11
N PHE A 114 13.93 -4.19 -11.65
CA PHE A 114 13.63 -4.04 -10.22
C PHE A 114 12.39 -4.81 -9.75
N ARG A 115 11.66 -5.46 -10.66
CA ARG A 115 10.34 -6.03 -10.34
C ARG A 115 10.40 -7.10 -9.24
N TRP A 116 11.34 -8.03 -9.32
CA TRP A 116 11.53 -9.03 -8.26
C TRP A 116 12.01 -8.43 -6.95
N GLN A 117 12.84 -7.39 -7.01
CA GLN A 117 13.29 -6.70 -5.80
C GLN A 117 12.13 -6.00 -5.10
N VAL A 118 11.16 -5.49 -5.86
CA VAL A 118 9.89 -4.99 -5.31
C VAL A 118 9.09 -6.12 -4.66
N ALA A 119 8.92 -7.26 -5.34
CA ALA A 119 8.21 -8.42 -4.79
C ALA A 119 8.83 -8.91 -3.48
N ARG A 120 10.16 -9.05 -3.47
CA ARG A 120 10.93 -9.43 -2.28
C ARG A 120 10.77 -8.40 -1.16
N PHE A 121 10.93 -7.11 -1.45
CA PHE A 121 10.73 -6.05 -0.46
C PHE A 121 9.33 -6.11 0.13
N TYR A 122 8.31 -6.31 -0.70
CA TYR A 122 6.92 -6.44 -0.24
C TYR A 122 6.76 -7.64 0.70
N MET A 123 7.25 -8.82 0.30
CA MET A 123 7.16 -10.03 1.13
C MET A 123 7.86 -9.88 2.49
N GLU A 124 9.02 -9.22 2.52
CA GLU A 124 9.80 -9.00 3.74
C GLU A 124 9.18 -7.96 4.69
N ASN A 125 8.34 -7.04 4.18
CA ASN A 125 7.84 -5.89 4.95
C ASN A 125 6.31 -5.80 5.04
N LYS A 126 5.56 -6.74 4.46
CA LYS A 126 4.09 -6.71 4.36
C LYS A 126 3.37 -6.57 5.70
N ASP A 127 3.96 -7.03 6.80
CA ASP A 127 3.33 -6.92 8.13
C ASP A 127 3.25 -5.46 8.61
N ILE A 128 4.20 -4.60 8.23
CA ILE A 128 4.14 -3.16 8.50
C ILE A 128 2.97 -2.53 7.71
N LEU A 129 2.77 -2.98 6.48
CA LEU A 129 1.65 -2.52 5.65
C LEU A 129 0.30 -2.98 6.22
N LYS A 130 0.19 -4.25 6.67
CA LYS A 130 -1.01 -4.76 7.37
C LYS A 130 -1.31 -3.98 8.63
N LYS A 131 -0.29 -3.68 9.44
CA LYS A 131 -0.44 -2.83 10.62
C LYS A 131 -1.02 -1.46 10.26
N LEU A 132 -0.53 -0.83 9.18
CA LEU A 132 -1.07 0.44 8.68
C LEU A 132 -2.54 0.33 8.25
N ILE A 133 -2.88 -0.70 7.47
CA ILE A 133 -4.26 -0.95 7.01
C ILE A 133 -5.20 -1.10 8.21
N ASN A 134 -4.79 -1.84 9.24
CA ASN A 134 -5.57 -1.99 10.47
C ASN A 134 -5.72 -0.67 11.23
N SER A 135 -4.67 0.14 11.34
CA SER A 135 -4.77 1.48 11.96
C SER A 135 -5.75 2.40 11.21
N ILE A 136 -5.78 2.35 9.87
CA ILE A 136 -6.74 3.10 9.07
C ILE A 136 -8.16 2.58 9.29
N TYR A 137 -8.35 1.26 9.33
CA TYR A 137 -9.64 0.65 9.61
C TYR A 137 -10.20 1.06 10.98
N ASP A 138 -9.37 0.97 12.02
CA ASP A 138 -9.75 1.36 13.38
C ASP A 138 -10.07 2.86 13.46
N TYR A 139 -9.29 3.69 12.77
CA TYR A 139 -9.54 5.12 12.63
C TYR A 139 -10.90 5.41 11.99
N GLU A 140 -11.20 4.79 10.84
CA GLU A 140 -12.47 5.00 10.13
C GLU A 140 -13.66 4.47 10.94
N LYS A 141 -13.49 3.33 11.63
CA LYS A 141 -14.51 2.76 12.52
C LYS A 141 -14.81 3.68 13.71
N SER A 142 -13.81 4.32 14.30
CA SER A 142 -14.00 5.24 15.44
C SER A 142 -14.75 6.53 15.11
N ARG A 143 -14.90 6.86 13.82
CA ARG A 143 -15.56 8.08 13.31
C ARG A 143 -17.01 7.85 12.86
N ARG A 144 -17.50 6.62 12.97
CA ARG A 144 -18.88 6.21 12.69
C ARG A 144 -19.63 6.00 13.99
#